data_AF-A0A938T264-F1
#
_entry.id   AF-A0A938T264-F1
#
_cell.length_a   1.000
_cell.length_b   1.000
_cell.length_c   1.000
_cell.angle_alpha   90.00
_cell.angle_beta   90.00
_cell.angle_gamma   90.00
#
_symmetry.space_group_name_H-M   'P 1'
#
loop_
_entity.id
_entity.type
_entity.pdbx_description
1 polymer ?
#
loop_
_entity_poly.entity_id
_entity_poly.type
_entity_poly.pdbx_seq_one_letter_code
_entity_poly.pdbx_strand_id
1 'polypeptide(L)'
;MDIETLTLQIKRNCNISDAKYWGTYSICGLLLRLRELCRIEKGIKPWEKTSKQEVAEWISERENLWQELEDKGFIDIAVDRNTYDPFEVYKINNVLEKEGLIYGAGYGAHMKPSFFLADLISKKTVDSYAIYIAGTEHVRDLSAYPAMLQDGVIFARVDTTKLLLWEKFDELKLRGAKGFLTFAFSRYGITPEDEPSEDIDRELSLIASSETETFIHHELGEVFEGEKFGGEWKSLLMNLSYSKGELFARGIKDLLSDTSEKGMIHYIIENQKEGSLGFYIVFLGGYRRLLFPEMLEASKRFMDERDWGLIEDARKTGYTKAEAYAEKLISLYRTDKNWFSKYVETEILSRLS
;
A
#
# COMPACT_ATOMS: atom_id res chain seq x y z
N MET A 1 22.21 1.44 21.02
CA MET A 1 20.78 1.07 21.05
C MET A 1 20.64 -0.43 20.86
N ASP A 2 19.72 -1.08 21.56
CA ASP A 2 19.42 -2.52 21.38
C ASP A 2 18.26 -2.68 20.37
N ILE A 3 18.60 -3.05 19.14
CA ILE A 3 17.63 -3.20 18.05
C ILE A 3 16.71 -4.41 18.26
N GLU A 4 17.17 -5.46 18.94
CA GLU A 4 16.36 -6.65 19.19
C GLU A 4 15.22 -6.32 20.17
N THR A 5 15.55 -5.65 21.27
CA THR A 5 14.55 -5.18 22.24
C THR A 5 13.57 -4.19 21.61
N LEU A 6 14.03 -3.28 20.75
CA LEU A 6 13.14 -2.36 20.03
C LEU A 6 12.20 -3.11 19.07
N THR A 7 12.75 -4.05 18.29
CA THR A 7 12.00 -4.90 17.34
C THR A 7 10.92 -5.69 18.06
N LEU A 8 11.22 -6.26 19.23
CA LEU A 8 10.26 -7.04 20.02
C LEU A 8 9.08 -6.18 20.54
N GLN A 9 9.36 -4.96 21.01
CA GLN A 9 8.33 -4.03 21.47
C GLN A 9 7.38 -3.64 20.33
N ILE A 10 7.95 -3.28 19.18
CA ILE A 10 7.17 -2.92 17.99
C ILE A 10 6.39 -4.14 17.48
N LYS A 11 7.00 -5.34 17.49
CA LYS A 11 6.33 -6.57 17.09
C LYS A 11 5.13 -6.90 17.96
N ARG A 12 5.22 -6.62 19.26
CA ARG A 12 4.07 -6.75 20.16
C ARG A 12 2.92 -5.86 19.72
N ASN A 13 3.18 -4.61 19.35
CA ASN A 13 2.14 -3.70 18.84
C ASN A 13 1.60 -4.14 17.47
N CYS A 14 2.43 -4.66 16.57
CA CYS A 14 1.98 -5.32 15.33
C CYS A 14 1.00 -6.45 15.65
N ASN A 15 1.36 -7.35 16.56
CA ASN A 15 0.53 -8.50 16.94
C ASN A 15 -0.79 -8.10 17.60
N ILE A 16 -0.78 -7.09 18.50
CA ILE A 16 -2.00 -6.54 19.09
C ILE A 16 -2.91 -5.97 18.00
N SER A 17 -2.33 -5.24 17.04
CA SER A 17 -3.13 -4.72 15.94
C SER A 17 -3.68 -5.82 15.04
N ASP A 18 -2.91 -6.84 14.71
CA ASP A 18 -3.38 -7.92 13.85
C ASP A 18 -4.47 -8.75 14.55
N ALA A 19 -4.30 -9.04 15.85
CA ALA A 19 -5.30 -9.72 16.68
C ALA A 19 -6.65 -9.00 16.71
N LYS A 20 -6.66 -7.67 16.72
CA LYS A 20 -7.90 -6.88 16.75
C LYS A 20 -8.58 -6.71 15.38
N TYR A 21 -7.83 -6.82 14.29
CA TYR A 21 -8.30 -6.41 12.96
C TYR A 21 -8.21 -7.51 11.89
N TRP A 22 -7.78 -8.73 12.21
CA TRP A 22 -7.69 -9.83 11.24
C TRP A 22 -9.03 -10.12 10.54
N GLY A 23 -10.16 -9.91 11.23
CA GLY A 23 -11.51 -10.12 10.70
C GLY A 23 -11.91 -9.17 9.57
N THR A 24 -11.10 -8.15 9.28
CA THR A 24 -11.32 -7.24 8.14
C THR A 24 -10.88 -7.83 6.81
N TYR A 25 -10.04 -8.87 6.82
CA TYR A 25 -9.60 -9.55 5.60
C TYR A 25 -10.57 -10.66 5.20
N SER A 26 -10.66 -10.94 3.89
CA SER A 26 -11.26 -12.21 3.45
C SER A 26 -10.41 -13.39 3.93
N ILE A 27 -11.01 -14.57 4.13
CA ILE A 27 -10.28 -15.77 4.59
C ILE A 27 -9.08 -16.08 3.68
N CYS A 28 -9.27 -16.07 2.35
CA CYS A 28 -8.18 -16.30 1.41
C CYS A 28 -7.10 -15.21 1.51
N GLY A 29 -7.51 -13.94 1.66
CA GLY A 29 -6.57 -12.82 1.82
C GLY A 29 -5.76 -12.91 3.11
N LEU A 30 -6.39 -13.31 4.21
CA LEU A 30 -5.73 -13.51 5.50
C LEU A 30 -4.69 -14.63 5.41
N LEU A 31 -5.05 -15.79 4.85
CA LEU A 31 -4.14 -16.94 4.72
C LEU A 31 -2.90 -16.61 3.88
N LEU A 32 -3.06 -15.85 2.80
CA LEU A 32 -1.93 -15.39 1.99
C LEU A 32 -0.99 -14.48 2.78
N ARG A 33 -1.54 -13.53 3.54
CA ARG A 33 -0.75 -12.61 4.39
C ARG A 33 -0.05 -13.33 5.54
N LEU A 34 -0.73 -14.26 6.20
CA LEU A 34 -0.15 -15.07 7.28
C LEU A 34 1.00 -15.94 6.77
N ARG A 35 0.83 -16.58 5.60
CA ARG A 35 1.91 -17.34 4.97
C ARG A 35 3.10 -16.44 4.68
N GLU A 36 2.88 -15.24 4.16
CA GLU A 36 3.95 -14.31 3.85
C GLU A 36 4.69 -13.83 5.11
N LEU A 37 3.94 -13.43 6.15
CA LEU A 37 4.51 -13.02 7.42
C LEU A 37 5.30 -14.15 8.10
N CYS A 38 4.84 -15.40 8.00
CA CYS A 38 5.56 -16.58 8.47
C CYS A 38 6.93 -16.72 7.80
N ARG A 39 6.98 -16.54 6.47
CA ARG A 39 8.25 -16.63 5.71
C ARG A 39 9.22 -15.54 6.14
N ILE A 40 8.73 -14.31 6.25
CA ILE A 40 9.53 -13.16 6.67
C ILE A 40 10.10 -13.38 8.07
N GLU A 41 9.26 -13.75 9.05
CA GLU A 41 9.72 -13.94 10.43
C GLU A 41 10.68 -15.13 10.59
N LYS A 42 10.60 -16.13 9.71
CA LYS A 42 11.53 -17.26 9.69
C LYS A 42 12.78 -17.01 8.83
N GLY A 43 12.90 -15.85 8.17
CA GLY A 43 14.00 -15.55 7.26
C GLY A 43 14.04 -16.44 6.01
N ILE A 44 12.90 -17.00 5.61
CA ILE A 44 12.77 -17.89 4.45
C ILE A 44 12.71 -17.03 3.19
N LYS A 45 13.63 -17.27 2.25
CA LYS A 45 13.71 -16.48 1.02
C LYS A 45 12.47 -16.70 0.12
N PRO A 46 12.08 -15.71 -0.71
CA PRO A 46 10.91 -15.82 -1.59
C PRO A 46 10.91 -17.02 -2.57
N TRP A 47 12.08 -17.52 -2.97
CA TRP A 47 12.22 -18.69 -3.85
C TRP A 47 12.41 -20.02 -3.11
N GLU A 48 12.58 -20.00 -1.79
CA GLU A 48 12.73 -21.20 -1.00
C GLU A 48 11.38 -21.87 -0.76
N LYS A 49 11.38 -23.21 -0.78
CA LYS A 49 10.16 -23.98 -0.48
C LYS A 49 9.87 -23.90 1.00
N THR A 50 8.62 -23.58 1.34
CA THR A 50 8.12 -23.65 2.72
C THR A 50 7.32 -24.94 2.93
N SER A 51 7.52 -25.62 4.05
CA SER A 51 6.68 -26.77 4.40
C SER A 51 5.26 -26.31 4.76
N LYS A 52 4.24 -26.94 4.18
CA LYS A 52 2.84 -26.67 4.53
C LYS A 52 2.57 -26.91 6.02
N GLN A 53 3.23 -27.92 6.59
CA GLN A 53 3.11 -28.25 8.01
C GLN A 53 3.69 -27.13 8.88
N GLU A 54 4.90 -26.65 8.55
CA GLU A 54 5.56 -25.58 9.31
C GLU A 54 4.78 -24.26 9.26
N VAL A 55 4.12 -23.97 8.13
CA VAL A 55 3.23 -22.80 8.00
C VAL A 55 1.99 -22.99 8.86
N ALA A 56 1.37 -24.16 8.82
CA ALA A 56 0.16 -24.45 9.60
C ALA A 56 0.42 -24.41 11.12
N GLU A 57 1.55 -24.96 11.58
CA GLU A 57 1.98 -24.89 12.98
C GLU A 57 2.22 -23.45 13.41
N TRP A 58 2.95 -22.66 12.61
CA TRP A 58 3.18 -21.24 12.91
C TRP A 58 1.87 -20.42 12.91
N ILE A 59 0.93 -20.70 12.00
CA ILE A 59 -0.39 -20.04 12.00
C ILE A 59 -1.13 -20.36 13.29
N SER A 60 -1.12 -21.62 13.73
CA SER A 60 -1.78 -22.04 14.97
C SER A 60 -1.17 -21.34 16.19
N GLU A 61 0.15 -21.23 16.26
CA GLU A 61 0.85 -20.45 17.30
C GLU A 61 0.47 -18.96 17.25
N ARG A 62 0.37 -18.38 16.05
CA ARG A 62 -0.02 -16.98 15.85
C ARG A 62 -1.44 -16.72 16.32
N GLU A 63 -2.37 -17.61 15.99
CA GLU A 63 -3.78 -17.50 16.39
C GLU A 63 -3.94 -17.60 17.91
N ASN A 64 -3.23 -18.52 18.56
CA ASN A 64 -3.20 -18.61 20.03
C ASN A 64 -2.66 -17.33 20.66
N LEU A 65 -1.55 -16.79 20.13
CA LEU A 65 -1.00 -15.52 20.59
C LEU A 65 -2.02 -14.36 20.43
N TRP A 66 -2.75 -14.32 19.32
CA TRP A 66 -3.76 -13.28 19.10
C TRP A 66 -4.92 -13.35 20.08
N GLN A 67 -5.38 -14.55 20.47
CA GLN A 67 -6.40 -14.71 21.51
C GLN A 67 -5.94 -14.10 22.85
N GLU A 68 -4.65 -14.16 23.17
CA GLU A 68 -4.11 -13.54 24.40
C GLU A 68 -3.99 -12.01 24.30
N LEU A 69 -3.92 -11.46 23.08
CA LEU A 69 -3.63 -10.07 22.80
C LEU A 69 -4.83 -9.23 22.37
N GLU A 70 -5.93 -9.83 21.92
CA GLU A 70 -7.08 -9.12 21.33
C GLU A 70 -7.65 -8.03 22.26
N ASP A 71 -7.68 -8.29 23.58
CA ASP A 71 -8.16 -7.35 24.59
C ASP A 71 -7.07 -6.41 25.16
N LYS A 72 -5.82 -6.52 24.69
CA LYS A 72 -4.70 -5.74 25.24
C LYS A 72 -4.57 -4.37 24.57
N GLY A 73 -4.17 -3.35 25.32
CA GLY A 73 -3.76 -2.06 24.78
C GLY A 73 -2.37 -2.12 24.13
N PHE A 74 -2.09 -1.18 23.23
CA PHE A 74 -0.72 -0.99 22.72
C PHE A 74 0.22 -0.64 23.87
N ILE A 75 1.48 -1.03 23.72
CA ILE A 75 2.54 -0.70 24.69
C ILE A 75 3.35 0.49 24.19
N ASP A 76 3.89 1.23 25.14
CA ASP A 76 4.86 2.29 24.86
C ASP A 76 6.16 1.70 24.28
N ILE A 77 6.86 2.51 23.50
CA ILE A 77 8.13 2.16 22.87
C ILE A 77 9.27 2.81 23.67
N ALA A 78 10.10 1.99 24.29
CA ALA A 78 11.32 2.42 24.95
C ALA A 78 12.48 2.48 23.95
N VAL A 79 13.07 3.67 23.80
CA VAL A 79 14.27 3.92 22.99
C VAL A 79 15.29 4.66 23.87
N ASP A 80 16.47 4.06 24.01
CA ASP A 80 17.52 4.50 24.96
C ASP A 80 17.01 4.65 26.40
N ARG A 81 16.87 5.89 26.89
CA ARG A 81 16.41 6.20 28.25
C ARG A 81 15.00 6.78 28.30
N ASN A 82 14.34 6.89 27.15
CA ASN A 82 13.03 7.51 27.03
C ASN A 82 11.98 6.46 26.65
N THR A 83 10.75 6.75 27.01
CA THR A 83 9.58 5.95 26.69
C THR A 83 8.59 6.86 25.98
N TYR A 84 8.05 6.40 24.86
CA TYR A 84 7.18 7.15 23.99
C TYR A 84 5.87 6.39 23.76
N ASP A 85 4.76 7.11 23.61
CA ASP A 85 3.54 6.50 23.08
C ASP A 85 3.83 5.99 21.64
N PRO A 86 3.28 4.83 21.22
CA PRO A 86 3.61 4.22 19.94
C PRO A 86 3.26 5.08 18.73
N PHE A 87 2.39 6.08 18.86
CA PHE A 87 2.08 7.01 17.77
C PHE A 87 2.90 8.31 17.82
N GLU A 88 3.83 8.47 18.77
CA GLU A 88 4.79 9.58 18.82
C GLU A 88 5.95 9.38 17.83
N VAL A 89 5.62 9.06 16.58
CA VAL A 89 6.54 8.67 15.50
C VAL A 89 7.68 9.68 15.32
N TYR A 90 7.37 10.99 15.34
CA TYR A 90 8.37 12.05 15.23
C TYR A 90 9.42 11.99 16.36
N LYS A 91 8.98 11.76 17.61
CA LYS A 91 9.89 11.71 18.77
C LYS A 91 10.76 10.46 18.74
N ILE A 92 10.18 9.33 18.37
CA ILE A 92 10.89 8.06 18.19
C ILE A 92 11.95 8.22 17.10
N ASN A 93 11.58 8.75 15.93
CA ASN A 93 12.50 8.89 14.79
C ASN A 93 13.61 9.93 15.01
N ASN A 94 13.41 10.95 15.84
CA ASN A 94 14.50 11.87 16.23
C ASN A 94 15.69 11.16 16.92
N VAL A 95 15.44 9.98 17.50
CA VAL A 95 16.48 9.11 18.06
C VAL A 95 16.96 8.13 17.00
N LEU A 96 16.04 7.41 16.34
CA LEU A 96 16.35 6.32 15.41
C LEU A 96 17.09 6.75 14.13
N GLU A 97 16.82 7.96 13.61
CA GLU A 97 17.44 8.46 12.38
C GLU A 97 18.98 8.48 12.49
N LYS A 98 19.52 8.76 13.68
CA LYS A 98 20.97 8.81 13.94
C LYS A 98 21.64 7.45 13.90
N GLU A 99 20.85 6.40 14.10
CA GLU A 99 21.27 5.01 14.12
C GLU A 99 20.98 4.33 12.78
N GLY A 100 20.54 5.10 11.76
CA GLY A 100 20.21 4.57 10.44
C GLY A 100 18.93 3.73 10.42
N LEU A 101 18.00 3.97 11.36
CA LEU A 101 16.71 3.29 11.43
C LEU A 101 15.53 4.27 11.25
N ILE A 102 14.40 3.73 10.83
CA ILE A 102 13.14 4.46 10.74
C ILE A 102 11.98 3.61 11.27
N TYR A 103 11.15 4.25 12.09
CA TYR A 103 9.90 3.71 12.63
C TYR A 103 8.71 4.38 11.96
N GLY A 104 7.68 3.61 11.67
CA GLY A 104 6.39 4.15 11.22
C GLY A 104 5.24 3.55 12.00
N ALA A 105 4.22 4.36 12.29
CA ALA A 105 3.05 3.95 13.06
C ALA A 105 1.82 4.78 12.71
N GLY A 106 0.89 4.24 11.93
CA GLY A 106 -0.26 4.99 11.40
C GLY A 106 -1.54 4.19 11.35
N TYR A 107 -2.57 4.72 10.69
CA TYR A 107 -3.87 4.07 10.53
C TYR A 107 -4.17 3.80 9.05
N GLY A 108 -4.35 2.54 8.69
CA GLY A 108 -4.65 2.09 7.33
C GLY A 108 -6.16 1.97 7.03
N ALA A 109 -6.48 1.02 6.14
CA ALA A 109 -7.87 0.65 5.85
C ALA A 109 -8.61 0.20 7.11
N HIS A 110 -9.91 0.51 7.21
CA HIS A 110 -10.74 0.22 8.39
C HIS A 110 -10.19 0.78 9.71
N MET A 111 -9.36 1.84 9.63
CA MET A 111 -8.67 2.44 10.78
C MET A 111 -7.80 1.45 11.56
N LYS A 112 -7.34 0.37 10.91
CA LYS A 112 -6.40 -0.58 11.52
C LYS A 112 -5.06 0.13 11.78
N PRO A 113 -4.55 0.15 13.03
CA PRO A 113 -3.19 0.59 13.31
C PRO A 113 -2.14 -0.26 12.58
N SER A 114 -1.07 0.34 12.12
CA SER A 114 0.02 -0.37 11.46
C SER A 114 1.35 0.13 11.98
N PHE A 115 2.29 -0.77 12.20
CA PHE A 115 3.59 -0.49 12.79
C PHE A 115 4.69 -1.22 12.03
N PHE A 116 5.83 -0.56 11.82
CA PHE A 116 7.03 -1.20 11.26
C PHE A 116 8.31 -0.53 11.77
N LEU A 117 9.42 -1.26 11.68
CA LEU A 117 10.78 -0.76 11.86
C LEU A 117 11.63 -1.23 10.70
N ALA A 118 12.42 -0.33 10.13
CA ALA A 118 13.28 -0.64 9.00
C ALA A 118 14.60 0.13 9.04
N ASP A 119 15.55 -0.30 8.21
CA ASP A 119 16.72 0.51 7.87
C ASP A 119 16.27 1.80 7.18
N LEU A 120 16.90 2.92 7.50
CA LEU A 120 16.72 4.20 6.81
C LEU A 120 17.72 4.28 5.65
N ILE A 121 17.21 4.14 4.42
CA ILE A 121 18.05 4.28 3.21
C ILE A 121 18.35 5.74 2.94
N SER A 122 17.32 6.58 2.93
CA SER A 122 17.48 8.02 2.70
C SER A 122 16.28 8.82 3.17
N LYS A 123 16.50 10.13 3.31
CA LYS A 123 15.49 11.13 3.63
C LYS A 123 15.59 12.25 2.60
N LYS A 124 14.46 12.63 2.01
CA LYS A 124 14.37 13.76 1.06
C LYS A 124 13.16 14.63 1.37
N THR A 125 13.12 15.81 0.76
CA THR A 125 12.00 16.73 0.87
C THR A 125 11.49 17.07 -0.52
N VAL A 126 10.18 16.96 -0.72
CA VAL A 126 9.50 17.35 -1.97
C VAL A 126 8.31 18.22 -1.60
N ASP A 127 8.19 19.41 -2.20
CA ASP A 127 7.08 20.34 -1.96
C ASP A 127 6.74 20.55 -0.47
N SER A 128 7.76 20.66 0.39
CA SER A 128 7.71 20.80 1.86
C SER A 128 7.39 19.53 2.68
N TYR A 129 7.11 18.41 2.03
CA TYR A 129 6.84 17.12 2.68
C TYR A 129 8.13 16.33 2.88
N ALA A 130 8.32 15.81 4.10
CA ALA A 130 9.42 14.90 4.39
C ALA A 130 9.08 13.50 3.85
N ILE A 131 10.02 12.91 3.14
CA ILE A 131 9.90 11.58 2.55
C ILE A 131 11.03 10.73 3.09
N TYR A 132 10.68 9.64 3.78
CA TYR A 132 11.60 8.64 4.26
C TYR A 132 11.53 7.41 3.38
N ILE A 133 12.69 6.97 2.90
CA ILE A 133 12.83 5.73 2.15
C ILE A 133 13.37 4.67 3.10
N ALA A 134 12.49 3.74 3.48
CA ALA A 134 12.74 2.60 4.32
C ALA A 134 13.25 1.41 3.49
N GLY A 135 14.31 0.77 3.96
CA GLY A 135 14.92 -0.43 3.38
C GLY A 135 14.43 -1.71 4.02
N THR A 136 15.36 -2.58 4.41
CA THR A 136 15.09 -3.85 5.07
C THR A 136 14.22 -3.65 6.30
N GLU A 137 13.08 -4.33 6.38
CA GLU A 137 12.22 -4.23 7.57
C GLU A 137 12.57 -5.30 8.60
N HIS A 138 12.91 -4.86 9.80
CA HIS A 138 13.18 -5.70 10.96
C HIS A 138 11.90 -6.25 11.58
N VAL A 139 10.79 -5.50 11.45
CA VAL A 139 9.47 -5.92 11.92
C VAL A 139 8.37 -5.23 11.12
N ARG A 140 7.28 -5.98 10.87
CA ARG A 140 6.04 -5.49 10.24
C ARG A 140 4.80 -6.25 10.76
N ASP A 141 3.64 -5.63 10.60
CA ASP A 141 2.32 -6.26 10.75
C ASP A 141 1.82 -6.86 9.42
N LEU A 142 0.59 -7.43 9.39
CA LEU A 142 0.01 -8.04 8.18
C LEU A 142 -0.30 -7.05 7.05
N SER A 143 -0.35 -5.76 7.34
CA SER A 143 -0.62 -4.71 6.37
C SER A 143 0.66 -4.39 5.61
N ALA A 144 0.57 -4.46 4.29
CA ALA A 144 1.68 -4.21 3.38
C ALA A 144 1.27 -3.06 2.45
N TYR A 145 1.75 -1.86 2.76
CA TYR A 145 1.56 -0.66 1.94
C TYR A 145 2.95 -0.20 1.45
N PRO A 146 3.20 -0.16 0.13
CA PRO A 146 4.49 0.27 -0.42
C PRO A 146 4.87 1.70 -0.06
N ALA A 147 3.88 2.58 0.09
CA ALA A 147 4.05 3.91 0.63
C ALA A 147 2.84 4.28 1.48
N MET A 148 3.00 5.28 2.37
CA MET A 148 1.91 5.82 3.17
C MET A 148 2.23 7.25 3.61
N LEU A 149 1.26 8.14 3.44
CA LEU A 149 1.21 9.45 4.09
C LEU A 149 0.75 9.33 5.55
N GLN A 150 1.54 9.88 6.46
CA GLN A 150 1.24 9.95 7.88
C GLN A 150 1.71 11.26 8.49
N ASP A 151 0.79 12.03 9.07
CA ASP A 151 1.08 13.28 9.78
C ASP A 151 1.97 14.26 8.98
N GLY A 152 1.74 14.34 7.66
CA GLY A 152 2.51 15.21 6.74
C GLY A 152 3.88 14.64 6.33
N VAL A 153 4.13 13.36 6.60
CA VAL A 153 5.35 12.63 6.26
C VAL A 153 5.01 11.43 5.39
N ILE A 154 5.77 11.20 4.33
CA ILE A 154 5.61 10.03 3.47
C ILE A 154 6.66 8.99 3.86
N PHE A 155 6.20 7.78 4.17
CA PHE A 155 7.06 6.61 4.37
C PHE A 155 6.96 5.70 3.16
N ALA A 156 8.05 5.54 2.42
CA ALA A 156 8.13 4.66 1.26
C ALA A 156 9.00 3.43 1.60
N ARG A 157 8.49 2.23 1.38
CA ARG A 157 9.00 0.97 1.93
C ARG A 157 9.50 0.06 0.80
N VAL A 158 10.79 0.18 0.47
CA VAL A 158 11.42 -0.56 -0.65
C VAL A 158 11.25 -2.06 -0.50
N ASP A 159 11.43 -2.58 0.70
CA ASP A 159 11.32 -4.02 0.96
C ASP A 159 9.86 -4.52 0.82
N THR A 160 8.87 -3.70 1.21
CA THR A 160 7.45 -4.00 0.93
C THR A 160 7.15 -3.95 -0.57
N THR A 161 7.69 -2.98 -1.31
CA THR A 161 7.59 -2.92 -2.78
C THR A 161 8.18 -4.17 -3.42
N LYS A 162 9.33 -4.64 -2.94
CA LYS A 162 9.99 -5.86 -3.41
C LYS A 162 9.13 -7.11 -3.18
N LEU A 163 8.50 -7.25 -2.02
CA LEU A 163 7.56 -8.35 -1.75
C LEU A 163 6.39 -8.35 -2.73
N LEU A 164 5.83 -7.17 -3.02
CA LEU A 164 4.74 -7.03 -3.99
C LEU A 164 5.18 -7.47 -5.39
N LEU A 165 6.40 -7.12 -5.80
CA LEU A 165 6.96 -7.55 -7.08
C LEU A 165 7.24 -9.05 -7.13
N TRP A 166 7.69 -9.67 -6.03
CA TRP A 166 7.84 -11.12 -5.93
C TRP A 166 6.51 -11.84 -6.14
N GLU A 167 5.42 -11.37 -5.53
CA GLU A 167 4.07 -11.91 -5.78
C GLU A 167 3.69 -11.84 -7.26
N LYS A 168 4.05 -10.73 -7.92
CA LYS A 168 3.76 -10.53 -9.34
C LYS A 168 4.68 -11.31 -10.28
N PHE A 169 5.91 -11.56 -9.86
CA PHE A 169 6.80 -12.47 -10.56
C PHE A 169 6.27 -13.92 -10.50
N ASP A 170 5.78 -14.38 -9.34
CA ASP A 170 5.12 -15.68 -9.23
C ASP A 170 3.85 -15.76 -10.12
N GLU A 171 3.05 -14.68 -10.21
CA GLU A 171 1.90 -14.59 -11.12
C GLU A 171 2.32 -14.63 -12.61
N LEU A 172 3.44 -13.99 -12.97
CA LEU A 172 3.96 -13.94 -14.33
C LEU A 172 4.25 -15.34 -14.90
N LYS A 173 4.70 -16.25 -14.05
CA LYS A 173 5.04 -17.63 -14.43
C LYS A 173 3.83 -18.53 -14.67
N LEU A 174 2.63 -18.12 -14.25
CA LEU A 174 1.42 -18.92 -14.43
C LEU A 174 0.96 -18.89 -15.89
N ARG A 175 0.46 -20.02 -16.40
CA ARG A 175 -0.08 -20.10 -17.77
C ARG A 175 -1.22 -19.09 -17.94
N GLY A 176 -1.12 -18.24 -18.97
CA GLY A 176 -2.11 -17.21 -19.26
C GLY A 176 -1.88 -15.87 -18.53
N ALA A 177 -0.67 -15.65 -17.99
CA ALA A 177 -0.27 -14.34 -17.45
C ALA A 177 -0.62 -13.20 -18.41
N LYS A 178 -1.17 -12.13 -17.85
CA LYS A 178 -1.83 -11.03 -18.59
C LYS A 178 -0.80 -10.20 -19.35
N GLY A 179 -1.18 -9.70 -20.54
CA GLY A 179 -0.30 -8.89 -21.39
C GLY A 179 0.39 -7.71 -20.68
N PHE A 180 -0.30 -7.03 -19.75
CA PHE A 180 0.30 -5.92 -18.98
C PHE A 180 1.38 -6.35 -17.98
N LEU A 181 1.23 -7.54 -17.38
CA LEU A 181 2.21 -8.06 -16.43
C LEU A 181 3.50 -8.46 -17.15
N THR A 182 3.35 -9.19 -18.27
CA THR A 182 4.47 -9.50 -19.16
C THR A 182 5.11 -8.24 -19.71
N PHE A 183 4.29 -7.26 -20.14
CA PHE A 183 4.78 -5.97 -20.59
C PHE A 183 5.61 -5.27 -19.51
N ALA A 184 5.11 -5.13 -18.29
CA ALA A 184 5.79 -4.46 -17.18
C ALA A 184 7.17 -5.07 -16.91
N PHE A 185 7.23 -6.39 -16.68
CA PHE A 185 8.49 -7.09 -16.41
C PHE A 185 9.46 -7.09 -17.59
N SER A 186 8.96 -7.16 -18.84
CA SER A 186 9.83 -7.09 -20.03
C SER A 186 10.64 -5.78 -20.11
N ARG A 187 10.13 -4.68 -19.54
CA ARG A 187 10.85 -3.39 -19.49
C ARG A 187 12.05 -3.42 -18.55
N TYR A 188 12.09 -4.42 -17.67
CA TYR A 188 13.16 -4.69 -16.72
C TYR A 188 14.00 -5.91 -17.10
N GLY A 189 13.78 -6.49 -18.29
CA GLY A 189 14.52 -7.67 -18.75
C GLY A 189 14.12 -8.99 -18.11
N ILE A 190 13.02 -9.02 -17.35
CA ILE A 190 12.48 -10.24 -16.73
C ILE A 190 11.41 -10.85 -17.65
N THR A 191 11.49 -12.16 -17.88
CA THR A 191 10.55 -12.92 -18.72
C THR A 191 9.84 -14.03 -17.93
N PRO A 192 8.72 -14.57 -18.45
CA PRO A 192 8.02 -15.69 -17.81
C PRO A 192 8.84 -16.98 -17.67
N GLU A 193 9.91 -17.12 -18.46
CA GLU A 193 10.82 -18.27 -18.44
C GLU A 193 11.87 -18.18 -17.33
N ASP A 194 12.03 -17.03 -16.70
CA ASP A 194 12.98 -16.85 -15.60
C ASP A 194 12.56 -17.68 -14.37
N GLU A 195 13.54 -18.32 -13.75
CA GLU A 195 13.34 -19.12 -12.55
C GLU A 195 13.70 -18.35 -11.27
N PRO A 196 12.92 -18.51 -10.18
CA PRO A 196 13.21 -17.93 -8.88
C PRO A 196 14.64 -18.26 -8.44
N SER A 197 15.42 -17.23 -8.20
CA SER A 197 16.84 -17.33 -7.88
C SER A 197 17.31 -16.10 -7.11
N GLU A 198 18.51 -16.17 -6.56
CA GLU A 198 19.17 -15.02 -5.93
C GLU A 198 19.47 -13.90 -6.92
N ASP A 199 19.70 -14.23 -8.19
CA ASP A 199 19.92 -13.23 -9.24
C ASP A 199 18.62 -12.46 -9.52
N ILE A 200 17.50 -13.17 -9.66
CA ILE A 200 16.17 -12.54 -9.78
C ILE A 200 15.84 -11.69 -8.54
N ASP A 201 16.23 -12.13 -7.35
CA ASP A 201 16.04 -11.33 -6.13
C ASP A 201 16.78 -9.99 -6.17
N ARG A 202 18.01 -9.99 -6.68
CA ARG A 202 18.80 -8.77 -6.86
C ARG A 202 18.15 -7.85 -7.89
N GLU A 203 17.70 -8.39 -9.02
CA GLU A 203 16.97 -7.61 -10.04
C GLU A 203 15.68 -7.01 -9.47
N LEU A 204 14.85 -7.81 -8.79
CA LEU A 204 13.62 -7.32 -8.15
C LEU A 204 13.90 -6.25 -7.08
N SER A 205 15.07 -6.28 -6.41
CA SER A 205 15.47 -5.23 -5.47
C SER A 205 15.75 -3.89 -6.17
N LEU A 206 16.37 -3.93 -7.37
CA LEU A 206 16.60 -2.75 -8.19
C LEU A 206 15.28 -2.18 -8.73
N ILE A 207 14.40 -3.06 -9.21
CA ILE A 207 13.07 -2.67 -9.70
C ILE A 207 12.26 -2.07 -8.56
N ALA A 208 12.26 -2.69 -7.37
CA ALA A 208 11.56 -2.17 -6.20
C ALA A 208 12.05 -0.78 -5.81
N SER A 209 13.36 -0.53 -5.85
CA SER A 209 13.92 0.80 -5.59
C SER A 209 13.42 1.84 -6.62
N SER A 210 13.32 1.46 -7.91
CA SER A 210 12.79 2.32 -8.98
C SER A 210 11.28 2.57 -8.89
N GLU A 211 10.51 1.52 -8.57
CA GLU A 211 9.04 1.58 -8.47
C GLU A 211 8.57 2.24 -7.17
N THR A 212 9.38 2.21 -6.11
CA THR A 212 9.05 2.94 -4.86
C THR A 212 8.79 4.42 -5.12
N GLU A 213 9.46 5.01 -6.12
CA GLU A 213 9.23 6.41 -6.51
C GLU A 213 7.82 6.65 -7.08
N THR A 214 7.23 5.69 -7.79
CA THR A 214 5.87 5.85 -8.32
C THR A 214 4.84 5.85 -7.20
N PHE A 215 5.03 5.00 -6.19
CA PHE A 215 4.22 5.00 -4.96
C PHE A 215 4.39 6.29 -4.14
N ILE A 216 5.60 6.87 -4.09
CA ILE A 216 5.80 8.20 -3.50
C ILE A 216 4.91 9.24 -4.20
N HIS A 217 4.84 9.21 -5.53
CA HIS A 217 3.99 10.14 -6.28
C HIS A 217 2.48 9.89 -6.10
N HIS A 218 2.05 8.68 -5.76
CA HIS A 218 0.68 8.45 -5.28
C HIS A 218 0.43 9.22 -3.99
N GLU A 219 1.32 9.12 -3.00
CA GLU A 219 1.16 9.83 -1.74
C GLU A 219 1.26 11.35 -1.91
N LEU A 220 2.12 11.85 -2.80
CA LEU A 220 2.18 13.29 -3.14
C LEU A 220 0.90 13.79 -3.80
N GLY A 221 0.29 12.98 -4.66
CA GLY A 221 -1.04 13.24 -5.20
C GLY A 221 -2.10 13.27 -4.09
N GLU A 222 -2.06 12.33 -3.16
CA GLU A 222 -2.97 12.29 -2.00
C GLU A 222 -2.87 13.56 -1.15
N VAL A 223 -1.64 13.99 -0.86
CA VAL A 223 -1.37 15.23 -0.14
C VAL A 223 -2.00 16.43 -0.84
N PHE A 224 -1.72 16.57 -2.14
CA PHE A 224 -2.18 17.70 -2.95
C PHE A 224 -3.72 17.76 -3.03
N GLU A 225 -4.38 16.63 -3.28
CA GLU A 225 -5.84 16.55 -3.32
C GLU A 225 -6.48 16.67 -1.91
N GLY A 226 -5.72 16.30 -0.87
CA GLY A 226 -6.09 16.44 0.53
C GLY A 226 -6.35 17.88 0.96
N GLU A 227 -5.71 18.87 0.34
CA GLU A 227 -5.98 20.30 0.59
C GLU A 227 -7.41 20.69 0.19
N LYS A 228 -7.96 20.04 -0.83
CA LYS A 228 -9.31 20.32 -1.36
C LYS A 228 -10.41 19.65 -0.54
N PHE A 229 -10.20 18.42 -0.07
CA PHE A 229 -11.26 17.58 0.50
C PHE A 229 -11.02 17.07 1.93
N GLY A 230 -9.80 17.19 2.47
CA GLY A 230 -9.26 16.30 3.52
C GLY A 230 -10.11 16.16 4.79
N GLY A 231 -10.51 17.26 5.43
CA GLY A 231 -11.22 17.21 6.71
C GLY A 231 -12.63 16.61 6.62
N GLU A 232 -13.40 17.02 5.62
CA GLU A 232 -14.73 16.48 5.37
C GLU A 232 -14.67 15.04 4.85
N TRP A 233 -13.71 14.73 3.98
CA TRP A 233 -13.52 13.39 3.44
C TRP A 233 -13.21 12.38 4.54
N LYS A 234 -12.38 12.74 5.52
CA LYS A 234 -12.10 11.89 6.69
C LYS A 234 -13.38 11.58 7.48
N SER A 235 -14.21 12.58 7.72
CA SER A 235 -15.49 12.42 8.43
C SER A 235 -16.48 11.55 7.65
N LEU A 236 -16.48 11.68 6.32
CA LEU A 236 -17.25 10.87 5.40
C LEU A 236 -16.81 9.40 5.45
N LEU A 237 -15.50 9.13 5.37
CA LEU A 237 -14.96 7.77 5.47
C LEU A 237 -15.30 7.11 6.80
N MET A 238 -15.23 7.87 7.91
CA MET A 238 -15.64 7.37 9.22
C MET A 238 -17.12 6.93 9.25
N ASN A 239 -18.01 7.68 8.58
CA ASN A 239 -19.43 7.32 8.48
C ASN A 239 -19.66 6.06 7.61
N LEU A 240 -18.78 5.78 6.65
CA LEU A 240 -18.86 4.61 5.79
C LEU A 240 -18.11 3.38 6.34
N SER A 241 -17.45 3.47 7.49
CA SER A 241 -16.56 2.42 8.01
C SER A 241 -17.19 1.02 7.95
N TYR A 242 -16.39 0.03 7.51
CA TYR A 242 -16.79 -1.38 7.37
C TYR A 242 -17.89 -1.64 6.32
N SER A 243 -18.13 -0.71 5.39
CA SER A 243 -19.08 -0.88 4.27
C SER A 243 -18.38 -0.97 2.90
N LYS A 244 -19.11 -1.42 1.88
CA LYS A 244 -18.64 -1.32 0.49
C LYS A 244 -18.47 0.13 0.05
N GLY A 245 -19.25 1.04 0.64
CA GLY A 245 -19.11 2.48 0.45
C GLY A 245 -17.74 3.01 0.87
N GLU A 246 -17.13 2.48 1.95
CA GLU A 246 -15.78 2.88 2.36
C GLU A 246 -14.77 2.53 1.27
N LEU A 247 -14.81 1.31 0.75
CA LEU A 247 -13.91 0.84 -0.31
C LEU A 247 -14.08 1.64 -1.60
N PHE A 248 -15.31 2.02 -1.92
CA PHE A 248 -15.62 2.87 -3.06
C PHE A 248 -15.08 4.28 -2.91
N ALA A 249 -15.33 4.93 -1.76
CA ALA A 249 -14.81 6.26 -1.47
C ALA A 249 -13.28 6.26 -1.44
N ARG A 250 -12.63 5.26 -0.84
CA ARG A 250 -11.17 5.11 -0.92
C ARG A 250 -10.70 4.95 -2.36
N GLY A 251 -11.39 4.15 -3.17
CA GLY A 251 -11.07 4.02 -4.60
C GLY A 251 -11.16 5.34 -5.38
N ILE A 252 -12.13 6.20 -5.07
CA ILE A 252 -12.21 7.54 -5.67
C ILE A 252 -11.03 8.41 -5.25
N LYS A 253 -10.70 8.41 -3.94
CA LYS A 253 -9.57 9.16 -3.41
C LYS A 253 -8.26 8.72 -4.06
N ASP A 254 -8.01 7.42 -4.11
CA ASP A 254 -6.83 6.85 -4.74
C ASP A 254 -6.76 7.22 -6.24
N LEU A 255 -7.88 7.22 -6.96
CA LEU A 255 -7.91 7.69 -8.35
C LEU A 255 -7.57 9.17 -8.48
N LEU A 256 -8.10 10.02 -7.61
CA LEU A 256 -7.72 11.44 -7.57
C LEU A 256 -6.21 11.58 -7.34
N SER A 257 -5.66 10.88 -6.34
CA SER A 257 -4.23 10.86 -6.06
C SER A 257 -3.41 10.39 -7.26
N ASP A 258 -3.81 9.29 -7.90
CA ASP A 258 -3.09 8.70 -9.05
C ASP A 258 -3.13 9.62 -10.27
N THR A 259 -4.26 10.26 -10.53
CA THR A 259 -4.51 11.07 -11.74
C THR A 259 -4.20 12.55 -11.60
N SER A 260 -3.93 13.03 -10.38
CA SER A 260 -3.56 14.42 -10.10
C SER A 260 -2.31 14.86 -10.86
N GLU A 261 -2.13 16.17 -11.04
CA GLU A 261 -0.91 16.77 -11.61
C GLU A 261 0.34 16.50 -10.75
N LYS A 262 0.17 16.21 -9.46
CA LYS A 262 1.27 15.76 -8.56
C LYS A 262 1.32 14.24 -8.39
N GLY A 263 0.42 13.53 -9.07
CA GLY A 263 0.11 12.13 -8.87
C GLY A 263 1.01 11.14 -9.59
N MET A 264 0.80 9.86 -9.27
CA MET A 264 1.55 8.72 -9.82
C MET A 264 1.57 8.69 -11.35
N ILE A 265 0.42 8.84 -12.01
CA ILE A 265 0.31 8.68 -13.46
C ILE A 265 1.01 9.84 -14.18
N HIS A 266 0.90 11.07 -13.66
CA HIS A 266 1.62 12.22 -14.20
C HIS A 266 3.13 11.98 -14.17
N TYR A 267 3.66 11.53 -13.02
CA TYR A 267 5.07 11.17 -12.89
C TYR A 267 5.51 10.06 -13.86
N ILE A 268 4.68 9.03 -14.05
CA ILE A 268 4.94 7.95 -15.00
C ILE A 268 5.04 8.49 -16.44
N ILE A 269 4.15 9.41 -16.84
CA ILE A 269 4.14 10.03 -18.17
C ILE A 269 5.38 10.90 -18.37
N GLU A 270 5.65 11.83 -17.45
CA GLU A 270 6.77 12.78 -17.55
C GLU A 270 8.12 12.07 -17.68
N ASN A 271 8.28 10.95 -16.96
CA ASN A 271 9.51 10.17 -16.94
C ASN A 271 9.49 8.98 -17.92
N GLN A 272 8.43 8.86 -18.72
CA GLN A 272 8.22 7.81 -19.70
C GLN A 272 8.45 6.39 -19.15
N LYS A 273 7.97 6.12 -17.93
CA LYS A 273 8.20 4.85 -17.22
C LYS A 273 7.26 3.75 -17.72
N GLU A 274 7.59 3.15 -18.87
CA GLU A 274 6.77 2.09 -19.49
C GLU A 274 6.47 0.93 -18.53
N GLY A 275 7.48 0.46 -17.78
CA GLY A 275 7.32 -0.64 -16.83
C GLY A 275 6.32 -0.31 -15.72
N SER A 276 6.43 0.89 -15.17
CA SER A 276 5.53 1.42 -14.15
C SER A 276 4.10 1.58 -14.66
N LEU A 277 3.89 1.99 -15.93
CA LEU A 277 2.55 2.00 -16.52
C LEU A 277 1.96 0.59 -16.56
N GLY A 278 2.74 -0.41 -16.97
CA GLY A 278 2.31 -1.81 -16.93
C GLY A 278 1.93 -2.25 -15.52
N PHE A 279 2.76 -1.94 -14.52
CA PHE A 279 2.47 -2.25 -13.12
C PHE A 279 1.25 -1.52 -12.57
N TYR A 280 1.06 -0.25 -12.92
CA TYR A 280 -0.14 0.51 -12.55
C TYR A 280 -1.41 -0.26 -12.97
N ILE A 281 -1.45 -0.76 -14.21
CA ILE A 281 -2.59 -1.53 -14.71
C ILE A 281 -2.74 -2.89 -14.01
N VAL A 282 -1.63 -3.55 -13.68
CA VAL A 282 -1.63 -4.79 -12.90
C VAL A 282 -2.25 -4.58 -11.51
N PHE A 283 -1.94 -3.46 -10.86
CA PHE A 283 -2.43 -3.11 -9.52
C PHE A 283 -3.78 -2.38 -9.53
N LEU A 284 -4.28 -1.97 -10.70
CA LEU A 284 -5.59 -1.34 -10.86
C LEU A 284 -6.72 -2.35 -10.61
N GLY A 285 -7.13 -2.46 -9.34
CA GLY A 285 -8.15 -3.38 -8.87
C GLY A 285 -9.41 -2.71 -8.29
N GLY A 286 -10.37 -3.54 -7.89
CA GLY A 286 -11.58 -3.10 -7.18
C GLY A 286 -12.37 -2.01 -7.91
N TYR A 287 -12.91 -1.06 -7.15
CA TYR A 287 -13.70 0.04 -7.70
C TYR A 287 -12.89 0.98 -8.61
N ARG A 288 -11.58 1.14 -8.38
CA ARG A 288 -10.74 1.96 -9.27
C ARG A 288 -10.80 1.48 -10.71
N ARG A 289 -10.74 0.16 -10.90
CA ARG A 289 -10.84 -0.47 -12.22
C ARG A 289 -12.20 -0.24 -12.89
N LEU A 290 -13.29 -0.24 -12.11
CA LEU A 290 -14.64 0.01 -12.62
C LEU A 290 -14.84 1.49 -12.98
N LEU A 291 -14.25 2.38 -12.19
CA LEU A 291 -14.34 3.83 -12.38
C LEU A 291 -13.44 4.34 -13.50
N PHE A 292 -12.35 3.63 -13.80
CA PHE A 292 -11.33 4.10 -14.74
C PHE A 292 -11.08 3.15 -15.94
N PRO A 293 -12.12 2.80 -16.72
CA PRO A 293 -11.97 1.93 -17.89
C PRO A 293 -11.11 2.56 -19.00
N GLU A 294 -11.10 3.88 -19.12
CA GLU A 294 -10.35 4.61 -20.16
C GLU A 294 -8.85 4.32 -20.09
N MET A 295 -8.30 4.20 -18.88
CA MET A 295 -6.88 3.91 -18.70
C MET A 295 -6.51 2.49 -19.15
N LEU A 296 -7.42 1.52 -19.01
CA LEU A 296 -7.21 0.18 -19.54
C LEU A 296 -7.15 0.19 -21.07
N GLU A 297 -8.02 0.96 -21.72
CA GLU A 297 -8.07 1.04 -23.18
C GLU A 297 -6.86 1.81 -23.74
N ALA A 298 -6.53 2.96 -23.15
CA ALA A 298 -5.35 3.73 -23.51
C ALA A 298 -4.07 2.92 -23.33
N SER A 299 -3.94 2.18 -22.22
CA SER A 299 -2.77 1.35 -21.96
C SER A 299 -2.64 0.17 -22.93
N LYS A 300 -3.75 -0.41 -23.40
CA LYS A 300 -3.70 -1.46 -24.44
C LYS A 300 -3.11 -0.90 -25.73
N ARG A 301 -3.58 0.25 -26.18
CA ARG A 301 -3.08 0.92 -27.38
C ARG A 301 -1.63 1.36 -27.22
N PHE A 302 -1.26 1.86 -26.03
CA PHE A 302 0.12 2.24 -25.71
C PHE A 302 1.12 1.08 -25.88
N MET A 303 0.71 -0.17 -25.58
CA MET A 303 1.56 -1.35 -25.78
C MET A 303 1.95 -1.60 -27.26
N ASP A 304 1.28 -0.97 -28.21
CA ASP A 304 1.64 -1.02 -29.64
C ASP A 304 2.15 0.34 -30.14
N GLU A 305 1.46 1.44 -29.78
CA GLU A 305 1.68 2.79 -30.35
C GLU A 305 2.77 3.59 -29.62
N ARG A 306 3.04 3.30 -28.33
CA ARG A 306 3.95 4.07 -27.45
C ARG A 306 3.64 5.57 -27.35
N ASP A 307 2.38 5.93 -27.55
CA ASP A 307 1.93 7.32 -27.50
C ASP A 307 1.50 7.72 -26.07
N TRP A 308 2.36 8.47 -25.39
CA TRP A 308 2.09 9.02 -24.05
C TRP A 308 0.91 10.01 -24.03
N GLY A 309 0.54 10.60 -25.17
CA GLY A 309 -0.65 11.45 -25.29
C GLY A 309 -1.93 10.68 -24.95
N LEU A 310 -2.02 9.41 -25.33
CA LEU A 310 -3.16 8.55 -25.02
C LEU A 310 -3.33 8.34 -23.50
N ILE A 311 -2.21 8.18 -22.79
CA ILE A 311 -2.20 7.97 -21.35
C ILE A 311 -2.54 9.27 -20.63
N GLU A 312 -2.04 10.40 -21.12
CA GLU A 312 -2.32 11.73 -20.57
C GLU A 312 -3.81 12.11 -20.74
N ASP A 313 -4.41 11.83 -21.90
CA ASP A 313 -5.85 12.07 -22.13
C ASP A 313 -6.71 11.18 -21.22
N ALA A 314 -6.31 9.91 -21.04
CA ALA A 314 -6.96 9.01 -20.09
C ALA A 314 -6.80 9.54 -18.65
N ARG A 315 -5.62 9.98 -18.23
CA ARG A 315 -5.36 10.56 -16.92
C ARG A 315 -6.32 11.71 -16.62
N LYS A 316 -6.40 12.71 -17.52
CA LYS A 316 -7.29 13.88 -17.37
C LYS A 316 -8.76 13.49 -17.29
N THR A 317 -9.19 12.53 -18.11
CA THR A 317 -10.56 12.00 -18.10
C THR A 317 -10.86 11.30 -16.78
N GLY A 318 -9.93 10.48 -16.29
CA GLY A 318 -10.02 9.79 -15.01
C GLY A 318 -10.13 10.76 -13.83
N TYR A 319 -9.29 11.80 -13.81
CA TYR A 319 -9.32 12.85 -12.80
C TYR A 319 -10.68 13.53 -12.74
N THR A 320 -11.17 14.04 -13.88
CA THR A 320 -12.46 14.74 -13.99
C THR A 320 -13.62 13.86 -13.48
N LYS A 321 -13.59 12.56 -13.80
CA LYS A 321 -14.61 11.61 -13.35
C LYS A 321 -14.52 11.36 -11.84
N ALA A 322 -13.32 11.12 -11.31
CA ALA A 322 -13.11 10.88 -9.89
C ALA A 322 -13.50 12.12 -9.05
N GLU A 323 -13.17 13.31 -9.53
CA GLU A 323 -13.56 14.59 -8.93
C GLU A 323 -15.09 14.73 -8.86
N ALA A 324 -15.79 14.47 -9.96
CA ALA A 324 -17.26 14.53 -9.98
C ALA A 324 -17.89 13.54 -8.99
N TYR A 325 -17.31 12.34 -8.82
CA TYR A 325 -17.75 11.40 -7.79
C TYR A 325 -17.47 11.91 -6.37
N ALA A 326 -16.29 12.48 -6.13
CA ALA A 326 -15.93 13.02 -4.82
C ALA A 326 -16.87 14.17 -4.41
N GLU A 327 -17.11 15.11 -5.31
CA GLU A 327 -18.05 16.23 -5.09
C GLU A 327 -19.47 15.73 -4.82
N LYS A 328 -19.92 14.71 -5.57
CA LYS A 328 -21.22 14.08 -5.34
C LYS A 328 -21.30 13.44 -3.96
N LEU A 329 -20.28 12.69 -3.54
CA LEU A 329 -20.26 12.05 -2.22
C LEU A 329 -20.28 13.09 -1.09
N ILE A 330 -19.51 14.17 -1.21
CA ILE A 330 -19.49 15.27 -0.23
C ILE A 330 -20.86 15.96 -0.16
N SER A 331 -21.46 16.28 -1.31
CA SER A 331 -22.78 16.92 -1.38
C SER A 331 -23.86 16.08 -0.70
N LEU A 332 -23.86 14.76 -0.96
CA LEU A 332 -24.78 13.82 -0.33
C LEU A 332 -24.55 13.72 1.19
N TYR A 333 -23.28 13.62 1.61
CA TYR A 333 -22.92 13.57 3.03
C TYR A 333 -23.35 14.83 3.79
N ARG A 334 -23.28 16.01 3.15
CA ARG A 334 -23.77 17.27 3.72
C ARG A 334 -25.30 17.34 3.82
N THR A 335 -26.01 16.63 2.95
CA THR A 335 -27.48 16.68 2.87
C THR A 335 -28.15 15.78 3.92
N ASP A 336 -27.73 14.52 4.03
CA ASP A 336 -28.29 13.58 5.02
C ASP A 336 -27.27 12.52 5.45
N LYS A 337 -26.60 12.79 6.58
CA LYS A 337 -25.57 11.89 7.15
C LYS A 337 -26.12 10.54 7.60
N ASN A 338 -27.40 10.44 7.95
CA ASN A 338 -27.99 9.21 8.48
C ASN A 338 -28.34 8.23 7.36
N TRP A 339 -28.70 8.75 6.18
CA TRP A 339 -29.06 7.93 5.04
C TRP A 339 -27.94 7.76 4.01
N PHE A 340 -26.86 8.53 4.15
CA PHE A 340 -25.71 8.55 3.24
C PHE A 340 -25.16 7.16 2.90
N SER A 341 -24.83 6.35 3.90
CA SER A 341 -24.27 5.00 3.69
C SER A 341 -25.19 4.12 2.84
N LYS A 342 -26.49 4.11 3.17
CA LYS A 342 -27.49 3.34 2.43
C LYS A 342 -27.64 3.84 0.98
N TYR A 343 -27.62 5.15 0.76
CA TYR A 343 -27.70 5.73 -0.58
C TYR A 343 -26.50 5.33 -1.46
N VAL A 344 -25.28 5.41 -0.92
CA VAL A 344 -24.07 5.01 -1.66
C VAL A 344 -24.22 3.57 -2.15
N GLU A 345 -24.69 2.66 -1.28
CA GLU A 345 -24.87 1.26 -1.64
C GLU A 345 -26.00 1.03 -2.65
N THR A 346 -27.17 1.64 -2.45
CA THR A 346 -28.35 1.33 -3.27
C THR A 346 -28.38 2.08 -4.60
N GLU A 347 -27.80 3.27 -4.68
CA GLU A 347 -27.97 4.16 -5.85
C GLU A 347 -26.69 4.40 -6.65
N ILE A 348 -25.53 4.29 -6.03
CA ILE A 348 -24.25 4.45 -6.73
C ILE A 348 -23.67 3.09 -7.07
N LEU A 349 -23.47 2.23 -6.08
CA LEU A 349 -22.79 0.94 -6.27
C LEU A 349 -23.61 -0.04 -7.14
N SER A 350 -24.94 -0.02 -7.04
CA SER A 350 -25.82 -0.86 -7.85
C SER A 350 -25.74 -0.59 -9.36
N ARG A 351 -25.25 0.59 -9.76
CA ARG A 351 -25.09 0.99 -11.17
C ARG A 351 -23.70 0.67 -11.73
N LEU A 352 -22.77 0.25 -10.87
CA LEU A 352 -21.38 -0.11 -11.21
C LEU A 352 -21.16 -1.63 -11.29
N SER A 353 -22.10 -2.42 -10.76
CA SER A 353 -22.18 -3.88 -10.89
C SER A 353 -23.02 -4.27 -12.09
#